data_AF-A0A6P4DRT2-F1
#
_entry.id   AF-A0A6P4DRT2-F1
#
_cell.length_a   1.000
_cell.length_b   1.000
_cell.length_c   1.000
_cell.angle_alpha   90.00
_cell.angle_beta   90.00
_cell.angle_gamma   90.00
#
_symmetry.space_group_name_H-M   'P 1'
#
loop_
_entity.id
_entity.type
_entity.pdbx_description
1 polymer ?
#
loop_
_entity_poly.entity_id
_entity_poly.type
_entity_poly.pdbx_seq_one_letter_code
_entity_poly.pdbx_strand_id
1 'polypeptide(L)'
;MVVKFEDGKELRSFTFKQEDQWVCCSEEVRAMERRVLLETLAGQISQDVIQFSSKLAIIKSNPDRKTLLELAYGSKLLAKILISYNAIRSPIAKWMGFSKENYVGHCAFRGLVSYSEGQPYGPRVNYIYDRGVHSGYVPVSLRKVYWFICFNSSSPGPK
;
A
#
# COMPACT_ATOMS: atom_id res chain seq x y z
N MET A 1 -13.30 -11.68 19.51
CA MET A 1 -14.78 -11.74 19.55
C MET A 1 -15.28 -12.65 18.43
N VAL A 2 -16.21 -13.57 18.71
CA VAL A 2 -16.80 -14.46 17.68
C VAL A 2 -18.16 -13.91 17.30
N VAL A 3 -18.38 -13.58 16.02
CA VAL A 3 -19.68 -13.17 15.51
C VAL A 3 -20.36 -14.41 14.95
N LYS A 4 -21.49 -14.81 15.53
CA LYS A 4 -22.28 -15.98 15.09
C LYS A 4 -23.44 -15.50 14.22
N PHE A 5 -23.59 -16.11 13.06
CA PHE A 5 -24.74 -15.89 12.17
C PHE A 5 -25.83 -16.94 12.43
N GLU A 6 -27.07 -16.62 12.04
CA GLU A 6 -28.23 -17.52 12.17
C GLU A 6 -28.05 -18.84 11.40
N ASP A 7 -27.17 -18.85 10.38
CA ASP A 7 -26.82 -20.03 9.58
C ASP A 7 -25.72 -20.92 10.22
N GLY A 8 -25.29 -20.60 11.45
CA GLY A 8 -24.26 -21.34 12.18
C GLY A 8 -22.82 -21.01 11.77
N LYS A 9 -22.58 -20.05 10.87
CA LYS A 9 -21.22 -19.59 10.57
C LYS A 9 -20.66 -18.74 11.71
N GLU A 10 -19.40 -18.98 12.03
CA GLU A 10 -18.66 -18.24 13.04
C GLU A 10 -17.57 -17.39 12.38
N LEU A 11 -17.68 -16.08 12.44
CA LEU A 11 -16.60 -15.17 12.07
C LEU A 11 -15.70 -14.92 13.27
N ARG A 12 -14.39 -15.04 13.05
CA ARG A 12 -13.41 -14.62 14.05
C ARG A 12 -13.10 -13.15 13.83
N SER A 13 -13.27 -12.36 14.88
CA SER A 13 -12.81 -10.98 14.89
C SER A 13 -11.84 -10.74 16.03
N PHE A 14 -10.83 -9.91 15.79
CA PHE A 14 -9.93 -9.45 16.83
C PHE A 14 -9.61 -7.96 16.64
N THR A 15 -9.27 -7.35 17.77
CA THR A 15 -8.68 -6.02 17.83
C THR A 15 -7.24 -6.20 18.26
N PHE A 16 -6.29 -5.43 17.72
CA PHE A 16 -4.85 -5.54 18.05
C PHE A 16 -4.58 -5.62 19.57
N LYS A 17 -5.21 -4.75 20.37
CA LYS A 17 -5.07 -4.75 21.84
C LYS A 17 -5.57 -6.01 22.55
N GLN A 18 -6.25 -6.91 21.86
CA GLN A 18 -6.82 -8.14 22.42
C GLN A 18 -5.85 -9.32 22.32
N GLU A 19 -4.82 -9.25 21.47
CA GLU A 19 -3.75 -10.27 21.36
C GLU A 19 -2.52 -9.94 22.22
N ASP A 20 -2.42 -8.70 22.73
CA ASP A 20 -1.28 -8.18 23.50
C ASP A 20 -1.18 -8.66 24.96
N GLN A 21 -1.95 -9.66 25.40
CA GLN A 21 -1.87 -10.12 26.79
C GLN A 21 -0.53 -10.80 27.16
N TRP A 22 0.34 -11.04 26.18
CA TRP A 22 1.64 -11.74 26.37
C TRP A 22 2.84 -11.11 25.64
N VAL A 23 2.69 -9.93 25.02
CA VAL A 23 3.78 -9.27 24.26
C VAL A 23 4.23 -8.02 25.01
N CYS A 24 5.49 -8.00 25.48
CA CYS A 24 6.11 -6.87 26.19
C CYS A 24 6.33 -5.59 25.35
N CYS A 25 5.82 -5.55 24.12
CA CYS A 25 5.85 -4.40 23.22
C CYS A 25 4.43 -4.14 22.73
N SER A 26 3.72 -3.20 23.36
CA SER A 26 2.45 -2.70 22.83
C SER A 26 2.75 -1.90 21.55
N GLU A 27 2.74 -2.56 20.40
CA GLU A 27 3.01 -1.91 19.12
C GLU A 27 1.86 -0.94 18.78
N GLU A 28 2.15 0.37 18.83
CA GLU A 28 1.17 1.39 18.49
C GLU A 28 0.99 1.47 16.97
N VAL A 29 -0.20 1.10 16.48
CA VAL A 29 -0.56 1.24 15.07
C VAL A 29 -1.19 2.62 14.82
N ARG A 30 -0.54 3.46 14.01
CA ARG A 30 -1.09 4.74 13.53
C ARG A 30 -1.35 4.71 12.03
N ALA A 31 -2.63 4.69 11.66
CA ALA A 31 -3.01 4.81 10.27
C ALA A 31 -3.09 6.27 9.84
N MET A 32 -2.69 6.54 8.59
CA MET A 32 -2.73 7.86 7.98
C MET A 32 -3.24 7.77 6.55
N GLU A 33 -3.84 8.85 6.05
CA GLU A 33 -4.19 8.97 4.64
C GLU A 33 -2.92 9.02 3.79
N ARG A 34 -2.81 8.13 2.79
CA ARG A 34 -1.65 8.07 1.89
C ARG A 34 -1.35 9.42 1.24
N ARG A 35 -2.40 10.16 0.84
CA ARG A 35 -2.26 11.50 0.25
C ARG A 35 -1.55 12.47 1.20
N VAL A 36 -2.04 12.58 2.43
CA VAL A 36 -1.49 13.49 3.45
C VAL A 36 -0.03 13.15 3.74
N LEU A 37 0.29 11.85 3.89
CA LEU A 37 1.68 11.42 4.11
C LEU A 37 2.59 11.81 2.96
N LEU A 38 2.19 11.55 1.71
CA LEU A 38 3.00 11.86 0.54
C LEU A 38 3.17 13.36 0.33
N GLU A 39 2.11 14.14 0.48
CA GLU A 39 2.16 15.62 0.39
C GLU A 39 3.07 16.21 1.48
N THR A 40 2.95 15.69 2.72
CA THR A 40 3.81 16.13 3.83
C THR A 40 5.28 15.83 3.55
N LEU A 41 5.61 14.60 3.12
CA LEU A 41 7.00 14.24 2.80
C LEU A 41 7.54 15.03 1.61
N ALA A 42 6.74 15.23 0.56
CA ALA A 42 7.12 16.04 -0.59
C ALA A 42 7.36 17.51 -0.20
N GLY A 43 6.58 18.05 0.74
CA GLY A 43 6.76 19.41 1.26
C GLY A 43 8.01 19.60 2.14
N GLN A 44 8.65 18.52 2.61
CA GLN A 44 9.90 18.59 3.36
C GLN A 44 11.16 18.58 2.48
N ILE A 45 11.02 18.38 1.16
CA ILE A 45 12.13 18.41 0.22
C ILE A 45 11.98 19.58 -0.75
N SER A 46 13.10 20.04 -1.29
CA SER A 46 13.10 21.15 -2.23
C SER A 46 12.34 20.79 -3.51
N GLN A 47 11.54 21.72 -4.03
CA GLN A 47 10.62 21.46 -5.14
C GLN A 47 11.35 21.14 -6.46
N ASP A 48 12.59 21.58 -6.62
CA ASP A 48 13.46 21.28 -7.76
C ASP A 48 13.97 19.83 -7.79
N VAL A 49 13.82 19.07 -6.70
CA VAL A 49 14.21 17.65 -6.61
C VAL A 49 13.16 16.73 -7.24
N ILE A 50 11.89 17.13 -7.24
CA ILE A 50 10.79 16.29 -7.76
C ILE A 50 10.44 16.73 -9.18
N GLN A 51 10.64 15.82 -10.14
CA GLN A 51 10.21 16.03 -11.52
C GLN A 51 9.04 15.11 -11.88
N PHE A 52 7.87 15.70 -12.09
CA PHE A 52 6.69 14.99 -12.58
C PHE A 52 6.72 14.77 -14.09
N SER A 53 5.89 13.87 -14.60
CA SER A 53 5.83 13.50 -16.02
C SER A 53 7.13 12.94 -16.61
N SER A 54 8.05 12.49 -15.74
CA SER A 54 9.36 11.93 -16.10
C SER A 54 9.34 10.41 -16.29
N LYS A 55 8.44 9.91 -17.14
CA LYS A 55 8.37 8.46 -17.39
C LYS A 55 9.66 7.99 -18.06
N LEU A 56 10.34 7.03 -17.44
CA LEU A 56 11.55 6.42 -17.98
C LEU A 56 11.22 5.52 -19.20
N ALA A 57 11.97 5.68 -20.28
CA ALA A 57 11.79 4.94 -21.52
C ALA A 57 12.97 4.00 -21.83
N ILE A 58 14.21 4.49 -21.72
CA ILE A 58 15.41 3.72 -22.07
C ILE A 58 16.45 3.81 -20.96
N ILE A 59 17.14 2.70 -20.71
CA ILE A 59 18.26 2.58 -19.77
C ILE A 59 19.46 2.04 -20.54
N LYS A 60 20.59 2.74 -20.51
CA LYS A 60 21.84 2.32 -21.16
C LYS A 60 22.98 2.36 -20.14
N SER A 61 23.67 1.25 -19.98
CA SER A 61 24.89 1.17 -19.17
C SER A 61 26.07 1.63 -20.01
N ASN A 62 26.82 2.62 -19.54
CA ASN A 62 28.03 3.09 -20.22
C ASN A 62 29.29 2.42 -19.65
N PRO A 63 30.38 2.35 -20.43
CA PRO A 63 31.67 1.83 -19.96
C PRO A 63 32.25 2.62 -18.78
N ASP A 64 31.87 3.89 -18.61
CA ASP A 64 32.35 4.78 -17.53
C ASP A 64 31.63 4.56 -16.19
N ARG A 65 30.94 3.42 -16.03
CA ARG A 65 30.11 3.05 -14.86
C ARG A 65 28.94 4.00 -14.58
N LYS A 66 28.59 4.87 -15.51
CA LYS A 66 27.37 5.68 -15.40
C LYS A 66 26.24 5.04 -16.20
N THR A 67 25.02 5.31 -15.74
CA THR A 67 23.80 4.86 -16.40
C THR A 67 23.14 6.04 -17.06
N LEU A 68 22.97 5.98 -18.39
CA LEU A 68 22.20 6.95 -19.15
C LEU A 68 20.72 6.53 -19.12
N LEU A 69 19.88 7.47 -18.71
CA LEU A 69 18.43 7.35 -18.63
C LEU A 69 17.82 8.27 -19.67
N GLU A 70 16.91 7.74 -20.49
CA GLU A 70 16.15 8.52 -21.45
C GLU A 70 14.68 8.50 -21.04
N LEU A 71 14.09 9.67 -20.87
CA LEU A 71 12.69 9.86 -20.52
C LEU A 71 11.82 9.83 -21.78
N ALA A 72 10.52 9.58 -21.63
CA ALA A 72 9.57 9.42 -22.73
C ALA A 72 9.49 10.65 -23.67
N TYR A 73 9.84 11.83 -23.18
CA TYR A 73 9.87 13.08 -23.95
C TYR A 73 11.26 13.46 -24.47
N GLY A 74 12.21 12.51 -24.48
CA GLY A 74 13.55 12.68 -25.05
C GLY A 74 14.60 13.29 -24.11
N SER A 75 14.19 13.81 -22.95
CA SER A 75 15.13 14.29 -21.92
C SER A 75 16.06 13.17 -21.44
N LYS A 76 17.34 13.49 -21.24
CA LYS A 76 18.38 12.53 -20.85
C LYS A 76 18.98 12.89 -19.49
N LEU A 77 19.19 11.88 -18.65
CA LEU A 77 19.83 12.00 -17.34
C LEU A 77 20.99 11.02 -17.25
N LEU A 78 22.10 11.45 -16.67
CA LEU A 78 23.26 10.60 -16.43
C LEU A 78 23.42 10.39 -14.93
N ALA A 79 23.26 9.14 -14.48
CA ALA A 79 23.29 8.79 -13.06
C ALA A 79 24.51 7.93 -12.73
N LYS A 80 25.17 8.22 -11.61
CA LYS A 80 26.17 7.31 -11.00
C LYS A 80 25.51 6.18 -10.22
N ILE A 81 24.42 6.51 -9.53
CA ILE A 81 23.62 5.57 -8.72
C ILE A 81 22.16 5.77 -9.12
N LEU A 82 21.48 4.66 -9.41
CA LEU A 82 20.07 4.62 -9.73
C LEU A 82 19.33 3.82 -8.66
N ILE A 83 18.36 4.44 -8.00
CA ILE A 83 17.51 3.80 -6.99
C ILE A 83 16.07 3.79 -7.52
N SER A 84 15.44 2.61 -7.52
CA SER A 84 14.04 2.43 -7.92
C SER A 84 13.24 1.93 -6.72
N TYR A 85 12.14 2.62 -6.39
CA TYR A 85 11.26 2.23 -5.28
C TYR A 85 10.04 1.40 -5.71
N ASN A 86 9.61 1.51 -6.97
CA ASN A 86 8.48 0.72 -7.47
C ASN A 86 9.01 -0.58 -8.11
N ALA A 87 8.60 -1.75 -7.63
CA ALA A 87 9.14 -3.03 -8.11
C ALA A 87 8.19 -3.75 -9.08
N ILE A 88 6.88 -3.66 -8.90
CA ILE A 88 5.92 -4.58 -9.55
C ILE A 88 5.91 -4.40 -11.07
N ARG A 89 6.05 -3.16 -11.59
CA ARG A 89 6.04 -2.87 -13.03
C ARG A 89 7.11 -1.88 -13.47
N SER A 90 8.24 -1.82 -12.76
CA SER A 90 9.28 -0.84 -13.08
C SER A 90 10.13 -1.28 -14.26
N PRO A 91 10.38 -0.39 -15.25
CA PRO A 91 11.37 -0.62 -16.30
C PRO A 91 12.76 -0.94 -15.73
N ILE A 92 13.11 -0.37 -14.57
CA ILE A 92 14.38 -0.60 -13.88
C ILE A 92 14.45 -2.02 -13.34
N ALA A 93 13.37 -2.53 -12.73
CA ALA A 93 13.32 -3.92 -12.25
C ALA A 93 13.49 -4.91 -13.41
N LYS A 94 12.83 -4.65 -14.55
CA LYS A 94 13.02 -5.47 -15.77
C LYS A 94 14.45 -5.41 -16.29
N TRP A 95 15.05 -4.21 -16.33
CA TRP A 95 16.45 -4.02 -16.76
C TRP A 95 17.45 -4.75 -15.85
N MET A 96 17.17 -4.80 -14.54
CA MET A 96 17.97 -5.56 -13.55
C MET A 96 17.75 -7.08 -13.60
N GLY A 97 16.82 -7.59 -14.42
CA GLY A 97 16.56 -9.03 -14.54
C GLY A 97 15.66 -9.61 -13.45
N PHE A 98 14.88 -8.78 -12.74
CA PHE A 98 13.86 -9.32 -11.82
C PHE A 98 12.78 -10.10 -12.58
N SER A 99 12.23 -11.11 -11.92
CA SER A 99 11.11 -11.90 -12.45
C SER A 99 9.85 -11.04 -12.61
N LYS A 100 8.96 -11.47 -13.51
CA LYS A 100 7.64 -10.87 -13.65
C LYS A 100 6.82 -11.05 -12.38
N GLU A 101 5.88 -10.15 -12.15
CA GLU A 101 4.98 -10.25 -11.02
C GLU A 101 4.10 -11.51 -11.11
N ASN A 102 3.93 -12.19 -9.97
CA ASN A 102 3.02 -13.32 -9.85
C ASN A 102 1.76 -12.90 -9.12
N TYR A 103 0.61 -13.34 -9.62
CA TYR A 103 -0.66 -13.08 -8.97
C TYR A 103 -0.80 -13.96 -7.71
N VAL A 104 -1.13 -13.33 -6.58
CA VAL A 104 -1.14 -13.97 -5.26
C VAL A 104 -2.45 -14.71 -4.94
N GLY A 105 -3.43 -14.73 -5.84
CA GLY A 105 -4.68 -15.49 -5.64
C GLY A 105 -5.79 -14.77 -4.87
N HIS A 106 -5.63 -13.48 -4.57
CA HIS A 106 -6.62 -12.67 -3.87
C HIS A 106 -6.75 -11.27 -4.47
N CYS A 107 -7.97 -10.73 -4.40
CA CYS A 107 -8.28 -9.35 -4.75
C CYS A 107 -8.75 -8.59 -3.51
N ALA A 108 -8.65 -7.26 -3.55
CA ALA A 108 -9.09 -6.41 -2.45
C ALA A 108 -9.90 -5.22 -2.96
N PHE A 109 -11.07 -5.00 -2.36
CA PHE A 109 -11.73 -3.71 -2.35
C PHE A 109 -11.28 -2.94 -1.13
N ARG A 110 -11.08 -1.64 -1.30
CA ARG A 110 -10.70 -0.75 -0.20
C ARG A 110 -11.28 0.63 -0.41
N GLY A 111 -11.53 1.31 0.68
CA GLY A 111 -12.11 2.63 0.65
C GLY A 111 -11.78 3.43 1.89
N LEU A 112 -12.15 4.70 1.83
CA LEU A 112 -12.06 5.63 2.94
C LEU A 112 -13.43 6.26 3.11
N VAL A 113 -14.07 6.03 4.24
CA VAL A 113 -15.36 6.63 4.58
C VAL A 113 -15.14 7.82 5.51
N SER A 114 -15.96 8.87 5.34
CA SER A 114 -15.95 10.07 6.18
C SER A 114 -17.26 10.17 6.96
N TYR A 115 -17.16 10.51 8.25
CA TYR A 115 -18.26 10.70 9.18
C TYR A 115 -18.36 12.18 9.56
N SER A 116 -19.53 12.80 9.34
CA SER A 116 -19.72 14.23 9.65
C SER A 116 -19.68 14.51 11.15
N GLU A 117 -20.24 13.62 11.97
CA GLU A 117 -20.30 13.78 13.44
C GLU A 117 -19.14 13.08 14.17
N GLY A 118 -18.16 12.56 13.43
CA GLY A 118 -17.09 11.72 13.98
C GLY A 118 -17.39 10.23 13.86
N GLN A 119 -16.31 9.44 13.86
CA GLN A 119 -16.40 7.99 13.69
C GLN A 119 -16.65 7.28 15.04
N PRO A 120 -17.56 6.30 15.10
CA PRO A 120 -17.98 5.68 16.37
C PRO A 120 -17.06 4.55 16.88
N TYR A 121 -16.02 4.17 16.13
CA TYR A 121 -15.22 2.96 16.36
C TYR A 121 -14.03 3.16 17.30
N GLY A 122 -13.78 4.38 17.78
CA GLY A 122 -12.61 4.71 18.62
C GLY A 122 -11.29 4.46 17.89
N PRO A 123 -10.11 4.47 18.55
CA PRO A 123 -8.82 4.21 17.92
C PRO A 123 -8.50 2.70 17.92
N ARG A 124 -9.32 1.89 17.24
CA ARG A 124 -9.20 0.43 17.22
C ARG A 124 -9.09 -0.09 15.80
N VAL A 125 -8.08 -0.92 15.57
CA VAL A 125 -7.93 -1.70 14.33
C VAL A 125 -8.76 -2.97 14.49
N ASN A 126 -9.70 -3.20 13.59
CA ASN A 126 -10.58 -4.37 13.64
C ASN A 126 -10.38 -5.24 12.41
N TYR A 127 -10.16 -6.53 12.63
CA TYR A 127 -10.11 -7.53 11.60
C TYR A 127 -11.24 -8.54 11.78
N ILE A 128 -11.79 -9.00 10.67
CA ILE A 128 -12.86 -9.99 10.61
C ILE A 128 -12.44 -11.02 9.56
N TYR A 129 -12.33 -12.28 9.99
CA TYR A 129 -11.90 -13.40 9.16
C TYR A 129 -13.03 -14.41 8.95
N ASP A 130 -13.17 -14.83 7.70
CA ASP A 130 -13.97 -15.97 7.25
C ASP A 130 -13.17 -16.86 6.29
N ARG A 131 -13.73 -18.00 5.88
CA ARG A 131 -13.14 -18.88 4.87
C ARG A 131 -13.03 -18.17 3.53
N GLY A 132 -11.81 -17.74 3.19
CA GLY A 132 -11.49 -17.13 1.90
C GLY A 132 -11.89 -15.66 1.75
N VAL A 133 -12.33 -15.01 2.83
CA VAL A 133 -12.59 -13.57 2.89
C VAL A 133 -12.04 -13.02 4.20
N HIS A 134 -11.29 -11.92 4.12
CA HIS A 134 -10.89 -11.15 5.29
C HIS A 134 -11.24 -9.68 5.07
N SER A 135 -11.85 -9.07 6.06
CA SER A 135 -12.19 -7.65 6.02
C SER A 135 -11.71 -6.97 7.28
N GLY A 136 -11.61 -5.66 7.22
CA GLY A 136 -11.22 -4.88 8.37
C GLY A 136 -11.44 -3.42 8.15
N TYR A 137 -11.38 -2.70 9.25
CA TYR A 137 -11.46 -1.25 9.24
C TYR A 137 -10.54 -0.64 10.29
N VAL A 138 -10.00 0.50 9.91
CA VAL A 138 -8.95 1.22 10.63
C VAL A 138 -9.28 2.70 10.65
N PRO A 139 -9.61 3.27 11.82
CA PRO A 139 -9.70 4.70 12.03
C PRO A 139 -8.39 5.39 11.65
N VAL A 140 -8.46 6.37 10.75
CA VAL A 140 -7.29 7.17 10.32
C VAL A 140 -7.32 8.59 10.89
N SER A 141 -8.48 9.04 11.33
CA SER A 141 -8.67 10.31 12.05
C SER A 141 -9.95 10.26 12.89
N LEU A 142 -10.28 11.35 13.60
CA LEU A 142 -11.54 11.48 14.34
C LEU A 142 -12.80 11.34 13.47
N ARG A 143 -12.67 11.51 12.15
CA ARG A 143 -13.80 11.53 11.22
C ARG A 143 -13.67 10.56 10.06
N LYS A 144 -12.55 9.87 9.90
CA LYS A 144 -12.30 9.01 8.73
C LYS A 144 -11.90 7.61 9.13
N VAL A 145 -12.41 6.63 8.40
CA VAL A 145 -12.14 5.20 8.60
C VAL A 145 -11.76 4.59 7.26
N TYR A 146 -10.56 4.01 7.20
CA TYR A 146 -10.14 3.15 6.10
C TYR A 146 -10.78 1.78 6.28
N TRP A 147 -11.27 1.18 5.21
CA TRP A 147 -11.80 -0.18 5.24
C TRP A 147 -11.29 -0.98 4.05
N PHE A 148 -11.25 -2.29 4.22
CA PHE A 148 -10.91 -3.21 3.15
C PHE A 148 -11.71 -4.51 3.25
N ILE A 149 -11.92 -5.13 2.10
CA ILE A 149 -12.43 -6.50 1.95
C ILE A 149 -11.49 -7.18 0.96
N CYS A 150 -10.82 -8.21 1.42
CA CYS A 150 -9.98 -9.07 0.60
C CYS A 150 -10.64 -10.43 0.47
N PHE A 151 -10.62 -10.99 -0.72
CA PHE A 151 -11.26 -12.27 -1.00
C PHE A 151 -10.43 -13.08 -1.99
N ASN A 152 -10.52 -14.40 -1.89
CA ASN A 152 -9.90 -15.31 -2.83
C ASN A 152 -10.49 -15.07 -4.22
N SER A 153 -9.62 -14.92 -5.21
CA SER A 153 -10.04 -14.77 -6.60
C SER A 153 -9.05 -15.51 -7.48
N SER A 154 -9.53 -16.34 -8.40
CA SER A 154 -8.70 -17.06 -9.36
C SER A 154 -8.07 -16.16 -10.43
N SER A 155 -8.54 -14.91 -10.54
CA SER A 155 -8.07 -13.92 -11.50
C SER A 155 -7.89 -12.55 -10.85
N PRO A 156 -6.88 -11.75 -11.24
CA PRO A 156 -6.68 -10.39 -10.74
C PRO A 156 -7.79 -9.40 -11.12
N GLY A 157 -8.78 -9.83 -11.91
CA GLY A 157 -9.83 -8.95 -12.44
C GLY A 157 -9.34 -8.08 -13.62
N PRO A 158 -10.22 -7.25 -14.19
CA PRO A 158 -9.85 -6.32 -15.25
C PRO A 158 -8.86 -5.26 -14.75
N LYS A 159 -7.96 -4.82 -15.64
CA LYS A 159 -7.00 -3.73 -15.37
C LYS A 159 -7.52 -2.40 -15.86
#